data_AF-A0A7W7NYC2-F1
#
_entry.id   AF-A0A7W7NYC2-F1
#
_cell.length_a   1.000
_cell.length_b   1.000
_cell.length_c   1.000
_cell.angle_alpha   90.00
_cell.angle_beta   90.00
_cell.angle_gamma   90.00
#
_symmetry.space_group_name_H-M   'P 1'
#
loop_
_entity.id
_entity.type
_entity.pdbx_description
1 polymer ?
#
loop_
_entity_poly.entity_id
_entity_poly.type
_entity_poly.pdbx_seq_one_letter_code
_entity_poly.pdbx_strand_id
1 'polypeptide(L)'
;MLTRALQLELLKNKRANIEHQIGLLNAELRQIENSITEIELYRSKVQRVADQVIALLEDNDLPVNDFLKALLPPKPENRPKHVYFNTAKLVYVNPFTHETLVITSANRSQLETWERHYGKAKVRGWIRPA
;
A
#
# COMPACT_ATOMS: atom_id res chain seq x y z
N MET A 1 37.70 27.94 21.01
CA MET A 1 38.11 27.24 19.76
C MET A 1 38.25 25.76 20.08
N LEU A 2 37.73 24.88 19.21
CA LEU A 2 37.97 23.44 19.35
C LEU A 2 39.42 23.12 18.97
N THR A 3 40.05 22.20 19.70
CA THR A 3 41.39 21.74 19.35
C THR A 3 41.34 20.97 18.03
N ARG A 4 42.43 21.01 17.25
CA ARG A 4 42.55 20.33 15.96
C ARG A 4 42.27 18.81 16.06
N ALA A 5 42.64 18.21 17.18
CA ALA A 5 42.32 16.82 17.50
C ALA A 5 40.81 16.57 17.62
N LEU A 6 40.08 17.45 18.31
CA LEU A 6 38.62 17.31 18.44
C LEU A 6 37.89 17.49 17.11
N GLN A 7 38.40 18.39 16.25
CA GLN A 7 37.84 18.58 14.91
C GLN A 7 38.01 17.34 14.02
N LEU A 8 39.18 16.69 14.08
CA LEU A 8 39.45 15.44 13.36
C LEU A 8 38.54 14.30 13.83
N GLU A 9 38.33 14.18 15.15
CA GLU A 9 37.47 13.15 15.72
C GLU A 9 35.99 13.33 15.31
N LEU A 10 35.51 14.58 15.31
CA LEU A 10 34.17 14.92 14.82
C LEU A 10 33.99 14.56 13.33
N LEU A 11 35.00 14.82 12.50
CA LEU A 11 34.96 14.47 11.08
C LEU A 11 34.95 12.95 10.86
N LYS A 12 35.74 12.19 11.62
CA LYS A 12 35.72 10.72 11.58
C LYS A 12 34.34 10.17 11.96
N ASN A 13 33.73 10.68 13.03
CA ASN A 13 32.41 10.25 13.45
C ASN A 13 31.32 10.59 12.42
N LYS A 14 31.37 11.79 11.82
CA LYS A 14 30.45 12.15 10.73
C LYS A 14 30.61 11.23 9.53
N ARG A 15 31.85 10.92 9.15
CA ARG A 15 32.14 10.00 8.05
C ARG A 15 31.59 8.60 8.33
N ALA A 16 31.85 8.05 9.51
CA ALA A 16 31.35 6.72 9.90
C ALA A 16 29.81 6.65 9.86
N ASN A 17 29.13 7.72 10.30
CA ASN A 17 27.67 7.80 10.24
C ASN A 17 27.16 7.83 8.79
N ILE A 18 27.80 8.60 7.91
CA ILE A 18 27.44 8.65 6.48
C ILE A 18 27.67 7.28 5.83
N GLU A 19 28.81 6.62 6.10
CA GLU A 19 29.10 5.28 5.59
C GLU A 19 28.06 4.25 6.06
N HIS A 20 27.62 4.34 7.31
CA HIS A 20 26.55 3.50 7.84
C HIS A 20 25.21 3.76 7.13
N GLN A 21 24.82 5.02 6.95
CA GLN A 21 23.59 5.39 6.24
C GLN A 21 23.59 4.94 4.77
N ILE A 22 24.72 5.06 4.07
CA ILE A 22 24.90 4.53 2.71
C ILE A 22 24.75 3.00 2.70
N GLY A 23 25.29 2.31 3.72
CA GLY A 23 25.13 0.87 3.89
C GLY A 23 23.66 0.45 3.99
N LEU A 24 22.87 1.17 4.78
CA LEU A 24 21.43 0.92 4.94
C LEU A 24 20.66 1.16 3.63
N LEU A 25 20.90 2.29 2.97
CA LEU A 25 20.25 2.61 1.68
C LEU A 25 20.56 1.55 0.61
N ASN A 26 21.80 1.06 0.54
CA ASN A 26 22.18 -0.01 -0.38
C ASN A 26 21.53 -1.36 -0.06
N ALA A 27 21.16 -1.62 1.19
CA ALA A 27 20.41 -2.81 1.55
C ALA A 27 18.94 -2.68 1.12
N GLU A 28 18.31 -1.52 1.37
CA GLU A 28 16.94 -1.23 0.94
C GLU A 28 16.79 -1.26 -0.59
N LEU A 29 17.75 -0.68 -1.33
CA LEU A 29 17.75 -0.71 -2.79
C LEU A 29 17.74 -2.15 -3.32
N ARG A 30 18.59 -3.03 -2.78
CA ARG A 30 18.61 -4.45 -3.17
C ARG A 30 17.31 -5.17 -2.87
N GLN A 31 16.65 -4.84 -1.76
CA GLN A 31 15.34 -5.41 -1.44
C GLN A 31 14.26 -4.95 -2.45
N ILE A 32 14.30 -3.69 -2.86
CA ILE A 32 13.39 -3.15 -3.88
C ILE A 32 13.64 -3.83 -5.23
N GLU A 33 14.91 -3.97 -5.65
CA GLU A 33 15.28 -4.66 -6.90
C GLU A 33 14.78 -6.11 -6.94
N ASN A 34 14.95 -6.84 -5.83
CA ASN A 34 14.42 -8.20 -5.71
C ASN A 34 12.88 -8.23 -5.83
N SER A 35 12.20 -7.28 -5.19
CA SER A 35 10.73 -7.20 -5.24
C SER A 35 10.22 -6.87 -6.65
N ILE A 36 10.91 -6.00 -7.39
CA ILE A 36 10.60 -5.70 -8.79
C ILE A 36 10.74 -6.96 -9.64
N THR A 37 11.84 -7.69 -9.48
CA THR A 37 12.10 -8.94 -10.21
C THR A 37 11.01 -9.98 -9.96
N GLU A 38 10.57 -10.13 -8.71
CA GLU A 38 9.46 -11.04 -8.37
C GLU A 38 8.15 -10.63 -9.05
N ILE A 39 7.82 -9.33 -9.03
CA ILE A 39 6.61 -8.80 -9.69
C ILE A 39 6.65 -9.08 -11.20
N GLU A 40 7.80 -8.89 -11.84
CA GLU A 40 7.97 -9.17 -13.26
C GLU A 40 7.80 -10.67 -13.57
N LEU A 41 8.33 -11.54 -12.72
CA LEU A 41 8.12 -12.98 -12.83
C LEU A 41 6.63 -13.35 -12.68
N TYR A 42 5.93 -12.77 -11.71
CA TYR A 42 4.49 -12.99 -11.56
C TYR A 42 3.72 -12.50 -12.77
N ARG A 43 4.06 -11.33 -13.32
CA ARG A 43 3.44 -10.78 -14.53
C ARG A 43 3.60 -11.72 -15.72
N SER A 44 4.80 -12.28 -15.92
CA SER A 44 5.06 -13.25 -16.99
C SER A 44 4.23 -14.52 -16.82
N LYS A 45 4.09 -15.03 -15.60
CA LYS A 45 3.23 -16.20 -15.31
C LYS A 45 1.76 -15.91 -15.59
N VAL A 46 1.25 -14.76 -15.15
CA VAL A 46 -0.14 -14.34 -15.40
C VAL A 46 -0.40 -14.21 -16.89
N GLN A 47 0.51 -13.60 -17.64
CA GLN A 47 0.38 -13.48 -19.09
C GLN A 47 0.31 -14.86 -19.75
N ARG A 48 1.19 -15.79 -19.38
CA ARG A 48 1.20 -17.14 -19.94
C ARG A 48 -0.11 -17.90 -19.67
N VAL A 49 -0.66 -17.76 -18.46
CA VAL A 49 -1.96 -18.34 -18.11
C VAL A 49 -3.08 -17.68 -18.91
N ALA A 50 -3.05 -16.35 -19.08
CA ALA A 50 -4.03 -15.64 -19.89
C ALA A 50 -4.00 -16.10 -21.35
N ASP A 51 -2.82 -16.25 -21.95
CA ASP A 51 -2.66 -16.73 -23.32
C ASP A 51 -3.20 -18.16 -23.48
N GLN A 52 -2.92 -19.05 -22.53
CA GLN A 52 -3.46 -20.42 -22.52
C GLN A 52 -4.99 -20.45 -22.40
N VAL A 53 -5.56 -19.59 -21.56
CA VAL A 53 -7.00 -19.45 -21.40
C VAL A 53 -7.65 -18.93 -22.69
N ILE A 54 -7.06 -17.93 -23.34
CA ILE A 54 -7.56 -17.40 -24.61
C ILE A 54 -7.55 -18.50 -25.68
N ALA A 55 -6.44 -19.22 -25.84
CA ALA A 55 -6.34 -20.32 -26.80
C ALA A 55 -7.41 -21.40 -26.56
N LEU A 56 -7.64 -21.79 -25.29
CA LEU A 56 -8.69 -22.75 -24.95
C LEU A 56 -10.09 -22.23 -25.27
N LEU A 57 -10.34 -20.93 -25.10
CA LEU A 57 -11.64 -20.33 -25.43
C LEU A 57 -11.86 -20.28 -26.94
N GLU A 58 -10.83 -19.94 -27.71
CA GLU A 58 -10.85 -19.96 -29.17
C GLU A 58 -11.08 -21.39 -29.71
N ASP A 59 -10.40 -22.40 -29.16
CA ASP A 59 -10.56 -23.81 -29.56
C ASP A 59 -11.97 -24.36 -29.28
N ASN A 60 -12.69 -23.78 -28.32
CA ASN A 60 -14.05 -24.19 -27.93
C ASN A 60 -15.14 -23.26 -28.48
N ASP A 61 -14.79 -22.33 -29.37
CA ASP A 61 -15.71 -21.34 -29.97
C ASP A 61 -16.45 -20.50 -28.91
N LEU A 62 -15.82 -20.30 -27.75
CA LEU A 62 -16.37 -19.56 -26.61
C LEU A 62 -15.91 -18.09 -26.67
N PRO A 63 -16.83 -17.12 -26.60
CA PRO A 63 -16.45 -15.72 -26.58
C PRO A 63 -15.66 -15.39 -25.31
N VAL A 64 -14.43 -14.89 -25.48
CA VAL A 64 -13.57 -14.45 -24.36
C VAL A 64 -14.30 -13.50 -23.42
N ASN A 65 -15.16 -12.64 -23.97
CA ASN A 65 -15.94 -11.67 -23.21
C ASN A 65 -16.96 -12.32 -22.25
N ASP A 66 -17.52 -13.46 -22.60
CA ASP A 66 -18.49 -14.16 -21.76
C ASP A 66 -17.81 -14.97 -20.65
N PHE A 67 -16.63 -15.52 -20.94
CA PHE A 67 -15.77 -16.12 -19.92
C PHE A 67 -15.27 -15.07 -18.91
N LEU A 68 -14.82 -13.90 -19.38
CA LEU A 68 -14.40 -12.81 -18.50
C LEU A 68 -15.55 -12.33 -17.61
N LYS A 69 -16.78 -12.24 -18.12
CA LYS A 69 -17.98 -11.91 -17.31
C LYS A 69 -18.27 -12.95 -16.24
N ALA A 70 -18.01 -14.23 -16.51
CA ALA A 70 -18.19 -15.31 -15.54
C ALA A 70 -17.12 -15.31 -14.43
N LEU A 71 -15.91 -14.86 -14.75
CA LEU A 71 -14.83 -14.67 -13.77
C LEU A 71 -14.96 -13.40 -12.95
N LEU A 72 -15.62 -12.37 -13.50
CA LEU A 72 -15.93 -11.17 -12.74
C LEU A 72 -16.93 -11.55 -11.64
N PRO A 73 -16.67 -11.18 -10.37
CA PRO A 73 -17.66 -11.39 -9.32
C PRO A 73 -18.96 -10.70 -9.76
N PRO A 74 -20.14 -11.31 -9.48
CA PRO A 74 -21.42 -10.74 -9.86
C PRO A 74 -21.46 -9.28 -9.39
N LYS A 75 -21.87 -8.38 -10.29
CA LYS A 75 -21.99 -6.94 -10.00
C LYS A 75 -22.71 -6.82 -8.64
N PRO A 76 -22.09 -6.23 -7.61
CA PRO A 76 -22.77 -6.04 -6.35
C PRO A 76 -23.85 -4.98 -6.61
N GLU A 77 -25.09 -5.41 -6.86
CA GLU A 77 -26.22 -4.50 -7.01
C GLU A 77 -26.49 -3.68 -5.76
N ASN A 78 -25.87 -4.01 -4.63
CA ASN A 78 -25.79 -3.11 -3.48
C ASN A 78 -24.56 -3.43 -2.64
N ARG A 79 -23.43 -2.70 -2.84
CA ARG A 79 -22.50 -2.22 -1.77
C ARG A 79 -21.25 -1.53 -2.33
N PRO A 80 -20.59 -0.69 -1.50
CA PRO A 80 -20.13 0.63 -1.90
C PRO A 80 -18.74 0.65 -2.54
N LYS A 81 -18.51 1.71 -3.32
CA LYS A 81 -17.19 2.13 -3.80
C LYS A 81 -16.17 2.12 -2.66
N HIS A 82 -14.95 1.72 -3.03
CA HIS A 82 -13.65 1.84 -2.37
C HIS A 82 -13.06 0.55 -1.80
N VAL A 83 -12.31 -0.15 -2.66
CA VAL A 83 -11.20 -1.00 -2.22
C VAL A 83 -9.98 -0.08 -2.10
N TYR A 84 -9.66 0.36 -0.88
CA TYR A 84 -8.34 0.90 -0.58
C TYR A 84 -7.47 -0.27 -0.11
N PHE A 85 -6.66 -0.83 -1.01
CA PHE A 85 -5.45 -1.54 -0.59
C PHE A 85 -4.44 -0.47 -0.19
N ASN A 86 -4.44 -0.07 1.08
CA ASN A 86 -3.31 0.62 1.68
C ASN A 86 -3.10 0.02 3.06
N THR A 87 -1.99 -0.70 3.23
CA THR A 87 -1.50 -1.24 4.50
C THR A 87 -1.04 -0.15 5.47
N ALA A 88 -1.21 1.13 5.13
CA ALA A 88 -1.11 2.24 6.06
C ALA A 88 -2.27 2.19 7.07
N LYS A 89 -1.95 2.05 8.35
CA LYS A 89 -2.91 2.25 9.45
C LYS A 89 -3.58 3.61 9.26
N LEU A 90 -4.84 3.64 8.85
CA LEU A 90 -5.57 4.90 8.71
C LEU A 90 -5.91 5.41 10.12
N VAL A 91 -5.36 6.57 10.46
CA VAL A 91 -5.63 7.27 11.72
C VAL A 91 -6.59 8.42 11.44
N TYR A 92 -7.72 8.45 12.13
CA TYR A 92 -8.70 9.54 12.07
C TYR A 92 -8.61 10.35 13.36
N VAL A 93 -8.50 11.68 13.24
CA VAL A 93 -8.50 12.57 14.40
C VAL A 93 -9.75 13.43 14.34
N ASN A 94 -10.68 13.26 15.28
CA ASN A 94 -11.90 14.04 15.31
C ASN A 94 -11.59 15.47 15.82
N PRO A 95 -11.79 16.53 15.02
CA PRO A 95 -11.48 17.89 15.43
C PRO A 95 -12.43 18.43 16.51
N PHE A 96 -13.58 17.81 16.71
CA PHE A 96 -14.60 18.25 17.68
C PHE A 96 -14.43 17.59 19.05
N THR A 97 -14.06 16.31 19.09
CA THR A 97 -13.87 15.56 20.35
C THR A 97 -12.42 15.31 20.70
N HIS A 98 -11.49 15.57 19.77
CA HIS A 98 -10.04 15.32 19.88
C HIS A 98 -9.68 13.84 20.05
N GLU A 99 -10.65 12.95 19.85
CA GLU A 99 -10.46 11.51 19.85
C GLU A 99 -9.68 11.07 18.61
N THR A 100 -8.74 10.15 18.83
CA THR A 100 -7.95 9.53 17.76
C THR A 100 -8.39 8.09 17.57
N LEU A 101 -8.72 7.73 16.35
CA LEU A 101 -9.21 6.42 15.97
C LEU A 101 -8.26 5.78 14.96
N VAL A 102 -7.60 4.70 15.36
CA VAL A 102 -6.84 3.85 14.46
C VAL A 102 -7.76 2.74 13.96
N ILE A 103 -7.96 2.64 12.64
CA ILE A 103 -8.87 1.65 12.08
C ILE A 103 -8.28 0.24 12.22
N THR A 104 -8.88 -0.51 13.14
CA THR A 104 -8.75 -1.97 13.27
C THR A 104 -10.13 -2.61 13.11
N SER A 105 -10.21 -3.93 12.98
CA SER A 105 -11.47 -4.67 12.94
C SER A 105 -12.37 -4.41 14.16
N ALA A 106 -11.78 -4.10 15.32
CA ALA A 106 -12.49 -3.85 16.57
C ALA A 106 -13.18 -2.47 16.63
N ASN A 107 -12.63 -1.46 15.96
CA ASN A 107 -13.04 -0.06 16.15
C ASN A 107 -13.85 0.51 14.97
N ARG A 108 -14.29 -0.36 14.06
CA ARG A 108 -15.05 0.03 12.85
C ARG A 108 -16.41 0.67 13.17
N SER A 109 -17.07 0.22 14.25
CA SER A 109 -18.36 0.74 14.71
C SER A 109 -18.29 2.21 15.16
N GLN A 110 -17.16 2.64 15.71
CA GLN A 110 -16.94 4.02 16.13
C GLN A 110 -16.74 4.96 14.93
N LEU A 111 -16.03 4.51 13.88
CA LEU A 111 -15.95 5.24 12.61
C LEU A 111 -17.34 5.44 12.00
N GLU A 112 -18.16 4.39 11.96
CA GLU A 112 -19.53 4.48 11.44
C GLU A 112 -20.39 5.46 12.22
N THR A 113 -20.20 5.53 13.54
CA THR A 113 -20.89 6.51 14.39
C THR A 113 -20.50 7.94 14.01
N TRP A 114 -19.20 8.20 13.82
CA TRP A 114 -18.73 9.52 13.36
C TRP A 114 -19.24 9.85 11.96
N GLU A 115 -19.21 8.88 11.03
CA GLU A 115 -19.70 9.06 9.66
C GLU A 115 -21.20 9.38 9.61
N ARG A 116 -22.01 8.80 10.50
CA ARG A 116 -23.44 9.13 10.64
C ARG A 116 -23.66 10.52 11.24
N HIS A 117 -22.86 10.91 12.23
CA HIS A 117 -23.05 12.17 12.94
C HIS A 117 -22.51 13.39 12.17
N TYR A 118 -21.34 13.27 11.54
CA TYR A 118 -20.65 14.39 10.88
C TYR A 118 -20.66 14.31 9.34
N GLY A 119 -21.10 13.19 8.78
CA GLY A 119 -21.12 12.93 7.35
C GLY A 119 -19.84 12.28 6.83
N LYS A 120 -20.00 11.24 6.00
CA LYS A 120 -18.89 10.43 5.44
C LYS A 120 -17.78 11.23 4.77
N ALA A 121 -18.16 12.21 3.92
CA ALA A 121 -17.19 13.03 3.20
C ALA A 121 -16.32 13.86 4.15
N LYS A 122 -16.92 14.38 5.23
CA LYS A 122 -16.24 15.21 6.23
C LYS A 122 -15.27 14.37 7.07
N VAL A 123 -15.71 13.20 7.53
CA VAL A 123 -14.90 12.28 8.35
C VAL A 123 -13.69 11.76 7.58
N ARG A 124 -13.83 11.45 6.27
CA ARG A 124 -12.70 11.04 5.42
C ARG A 124 -11.64 12.13 5.24
N GLY A 125 -11.99 13.40 5.41
CA GLY A 125 -11.05 14.51 5.43
C GLY A 125 -10.18 14.60 6.69
N TRP A 126 -10.46 13.76 7.71
CA TRP A 126 -9.73 13.75 8.99
C TRP A 126 -8.63 12.69 9.06
N ILE A 127 -8.38 12.01 7.94
CA ILE A 127 -7.29 11.04 7.84
C ILE A 127 -5.97 11.77 8.03
N ARG A 128 -5.17 11.28 8.98
CA ARG A 128 -3.78 11.68 9.19
C ARG A 128 -2.86 10.52 8.83
N PRO A 129 -1.68 10.80 8.27
CA PRO A 129 -0.62 9.79 8.22
C PRO A 129 -0.32 9.33 9.66
N ALA A 130 -0.15 8.02 9.82
CA ALA A 130 0.21 7.40 11.09
C ALA A 130 1.62 7.81 11.54
#